data_AF-A0A955J026-F1
#
_entry.id   AF-A0A955J026-F1
#
_cell.length_a   1.000
_cell.length_b   1.000
_cell.length_c   1.000
_cell.angle_alpha   90.00
_cell.angle_beta   90.00
_cell.angle_gamma   90.00
#
_symmetry.space_group_name_H-M   'P 1'
#
loop_
_entity.id
_entity.type
_entity.pdbx_description
1 polymer ?
#
loop_
_entity_poly.entity_id
_entity_poly.type
_entity_poly.pdbx_seq_one_letter_code
_entity_poly.pdbx_strand_id
1 'polypeptide(L)'
;MEPDAALLSAARAFIWLLDKLPADRGARLRALSHALDSLTLAAGSPEKGPYGVGPKNVVPEKRFGAAFPEFGMYPVAPHSMDDWLDDPKGTLGDAIDDLVDIYRDLMEGVAHAGSSGEAAGAELLRQSFAYHWGEHARLLQLHVHRLLYALG
;
A
#
# COMPACT_ATOMS: atom_id res chain seq x y z
N MET A 1 3.22 3.52 22.52
CA MET A 1 1.92 3.27 21.87
C MET A 1 1.85 1.78 21.64
N GLU A 2 0.73 1.13 21.99
CA GLU A 2 0.56 -0.30 21.74
C GLU A 2 0.71 -0.59 20.23
N PRO A 3 1.36 -1.70 19.81
CA PRO A 3 1.60 -2.01 18.40
C PRO A 3 0.34 -2.00 17.53
N ASP A 4 -0.80 -2.45 18.07
CA ASP A 4 -2.09 -2.45 17.38
C ASP A 4 -2.59 -1.02 17.10
N ALA A 5 -2.52 -0.16 18.10
CA ALA A 5 -2.94 1.24 17.98
C ALA A 5 -2.03 2.01 16.99
N ALA A 6 -0.73 1.70 16.96
CA ALA A 6 0.20 2.30 16.02
C ALA A 6 -0.15 1.95 14.56
N LEU A 7 -0.43 0.67 14.28
CA LEU A 7 -0.80 0.22 12.94
C LEU A 7 -2.13 0.82 12.48
N LEU A 8 -3.15 0.81 13.34
CA LEU A 8 -4.44 1.43 13.03
C LEU A 8 -4.33 2.95 12.84
N SER A 9 -3.48 3.61 13.63
CA SER A 9 -3.22 5.04 13.46
C SER A 9 -2.54 5.33 12.12
N ALA A 10 -1.55 4.54 11.72
CA ALA A 10 -0.88 4.67 10.43
C ALA A 10 -1.86 4.42 9.26
N ALA A 11 -2.71 3.40 9.37
CA ALA A 11 -3.77 3.11 8.39
C ALA A 11 -4.72 4.30 8.20
N ARG A 12 -5.25 4.84 9.30
CA ARG A 12 -6.14 6.02 9.27
C ARG A 12 -5.44 7.25 8.69
N ALA A 13 -4.16 7.47 9.03
CA ALA A 13 -3.39 8.58 8.51
C ALA A 13 -3.15 8.47 7.00
N PHE A 14 -2.86 7.27 6.49
CA PHE A 14 -2.73 7.02 5.06
C PHE A 14 -4.04 7.27 4.31
N ILE A 15 -5.15 6.70 4.80
CA ILE A 15 -6.50 6.92 4.23
C ILE A 15 -6.81 8.42 4.17
N TRP A 16 -6.59 9.13 5.27
CA TRP A 16 -6.82 10.57 5.35
C TRP A 16 -5.91 11.38 4.40
N LEU A 17 -4.64 10.99 4.25
CA LEU A 17 -3.72 11.63 3.30
C LEU A 17 -4.29 11.60 1.89
N LEU A 18 -4.86 10.47 1.45
CA LEU A 18 -5.43 10.34 0.11
C LEU A 18 -6.68 11.23 -0.10
N ASP A 19 -7.36 11.63 0.98
CA ASP A 19 -8.45 12.63 0.96
C ASP A 19 -7.92 14.08 0.97
N LYS A 20 -6.69 14.31 1.41
CA LYS A 20 -6.10 15.63 1.69
C LYS A 20 -4.70 15.78 1.11
N LEU A 21 -4.53 15.36 -0.15
CA LEU A 21 -3.24 15.40 -0.81
C LEU A 21 -2.74 16.84 -1.01
N PRO A 22 -1.44 17.10 -0.79
CA PRO A 22 -0.81 18.36 -1.20
C PRO A 22 -0.97 18.60 -2.71
N ALA A 23 -1.21 19.85 -3.09
CA ALA A 23 -1.28 20.25 -4.50
C ALA A 23 0.10 20.17 -5.19
N ASP A 24 1.15 20.57 -4.49
CA ASP A 24 2.53 20.47 -4.98
C ASP A 24 2.94 19.00 -5.16
N ARG A 25 3.49 18.68 -6.35
CA ARG A 25 3.93 17.33 -6.71
C ARG A 25 4.96 16.79 -5.73
N GLY A 26 5.99 17.58 -5.41
CA GLY A 26 7.07 17.14 -4.53
C GLY A 26 6.58 16.87 -3.11
N ALA A 27 5.76 17.76 -2.56
CA ALA A 27 5.14 17.60 -1.25
C ALA A 27 4.21 16.39 -1.21
N ARG A 28 3.42 16.16 -2.26
CA ARG A 28 2.51 15.02 -2.37
C ARG A 28 3.26 13.69 -2.36
N LEU A 29 4.30 13.56 -3.20
CA LEU A 29 5.11 12.34 -3.27
C LEU A 29 5.88 12.09 -1.96
N ARG A 30 6.43 13.12 -1.31
CA ARG A 30 7.06 12.98 0.01
C ARG A 30 6.08 12.56 1.09
N ALA A 31 4.86 13.12 1.09
CA ALA A 31 3.83 12.74 2.04
C ALA A 31 3.41 11.28 1.87
N LEU A 32 3.24 10.83 0.62
CA LEU A 32 2.95 9.43 0.32
C LEU A 32 4.09 8.50 0.76
N SER A 33 5.34 8.86 0.43
CA SER A 33 6.54 8.12 0.84
C SER A 33 6.59 7.93 2.36
N HIS A 34 6.38 9.00 3.14
CA HIS A 34 6.37 8.91 4.60
C HIS A 34 5.21 8.08 5.13
N ALA A 35 4.05 8.13 4.50
CA ALA A 35 2.89 7.35 4.91
C ALA A 35 3.11 5.84 4.67
N LEU A 36 3.70 5.46 3.53
CA LEU A 36 4.10 4.08 3.21
C LEU A 36 5.16 3.53 4.19
N ASP A 37 6.18 4.33 4.51
CA ASP A 37 7.17 3.97 5.52
C ASP A 37 6.52 3.75 6.89
N SER A 38 5.65 4.67 7.30
CA SER A 38 4.95 4.59 8.59
C SER A 38 4.07 3.35 8.70
N LEU A 39 3.34 2.99 7.63
CA LEU A 39 2.55 1.76 7.57
C LEU A 39 3.42 0.52 7.69
N THR A 40 4.47 0.44 6.89
CA THR A 40 5.36 -0.73 6.82
C THR A 40 6.07 -0.95 8.16
N LEU A 41 6.53 0.13 8.80
CA LEU A 41 7.14 0.08 10.13
C LEU A 41 6.14 -0.36 11.21
N ALA A 42 4.90 0.12 11.15
CA ALA A 42 3.87 -0.24 12.13
C ALA A 42 3.34 -1.67 11.96
N ALA A 43 3.33 -2.19 10.72
CA ALA A 43 2.96 -3.57 10.44
C ALA A 43 4.01 -4.56 10.97
N GLY A 44 5.29 -4.17 10.95
CA GLY A 44 6.40 -4.98 11.43
C GLY A 44 6.67 -6.19 10.52
N SER A 45 6.91 -7.34 11.14
CA SER A 45 7.20 -8.61 10.44
C SER A 45 6.15 -9.66 10.77
N PRO A 46 4.90 -9.51 10.28
CA PRO A 46 3.84 -10.44 10.61
C PRO A 46 4.02 -11.77 9.86
N GLU A 47 3.58 -12.86 10.49
CA GLU A 47 3.50 -14.17 9.86
C GLU A 47 2.22 -14.28 9.00
N LYS A 48 2.26 -15.10 7.95
CA LYS A 48 1.06 -15.38 7.14
C LYS A 48 0.04 -16.14 8.01
N GLY A 49 -1.08 -15.49 8.30
CA GLY A 49 -2.22 -16.10 9.01
C GLY A 49 -3.20 -16.85 8.08
N PRO A 50 -4.24 -17.50 8.64
CA PRO A 50 -5.17 -18.35 7.90
C PRO A 50 -6.23 -17.60 7.07
N TYR A 51 -6.26 -16.27 7.11
CA TYR A 51 -7.31 -15.49 6.45
C TYR A 51 -7.01 -15.28 4.96
N GLY A 52 -7.99 -15.62 4.13
CA GLY A 52 -7.97 -15.44 2.68
C GLY A 52 -8.63 -14.13 2.23
N VAL A 53 -8.29 -13.74 1.00
CA VAL A 53 -8.82 -12.61 0.18
C VAL A 53 -9.94 -11.79 0.81
N GLY A 54 -9.58 -10.56 1.19
CA GLY A 54 -10.53 -9.51 1.62
C GLY A 54 -11.62 -9.21 0.58
N PRO A 55 -12.68 -8.47 0.97
CA PRO A 55 -13.84 -8.22 0.16
C PRO A 55 -13.53 -7.38 -1.08
N LYS A 56 -14.15 -7.83 -2.17
CA LYS A 56 -14.37 -7.23 -3.50
C LYS A 56 -14.89 -5.79 -3.58
N ASN A 57 -14.60 -4.87 -2.66
CA ASN A 57 -15.21 -3.54 -2.74
C ASN A 57 -14.62 -2.71 -3.89
N VAL A 58 -15.49 -2.22 -4.77
CA VAL A 58 -15.11 -1.39 -5.92
C VAL A 58 -14.71 0.00 -5.44
N VAL A 59 -13.41 0.22 -5.27
CA VAL A 59 -12.85 1.57 -5.08
C VAL A 59 -12.66 2.22 -6.45
N PRO A 60 -13.11 3.46 -6.69
CA PRO A 60 -12.99 4.09 -8.00
C PRO A 60 -11.53 4.50 -8.30
N GLU A 61 -10.81 3.66 -9.06
CA GLU A 61 -9.44 3.90 -9.58
C GLU A 61 -9.26 5.31 -10.20
N LYS A 62 -10.29 5.82 -10.88
CA LYS A 62 -10.30 7.15 -11.53
C LYS A 62 -9.93 8.29 -10.57
N ARG A 63 -10.28 8.16 -9.29
CA ARG A 63 -9.96 9.17 -8.28
C ARG A 63 -8.45 9.30 -8.09
N PHE A 64 -7.75 8.19 -7.98
CA PHE A 64 -6.32 8.18 -7.70
C PHE A 64 -5.49 8.56 -8.92
N GLY A 65 -5.93 8.16 -10.13
CA GLY A 65 -5.29 8.60 -11.38
C GLY A 65 -5.27 10.12 -11.54
N ALA A 66 -6.34 10.81 -11.16
CA ALA A 66 -6.38 12.27 -11.18
C ALA A 66 -5.49 12.91 -10.10
N ALA A 67 -5.31 12.23 -8.96
CA ALA A 67 -4.53 12.72 -7.84
C ALA A 67 -3.02 12.56 -8.02
N PHE A 68 -2.59 11.56 -8.79
CA PHE A 68 -1.20 11.25 -9.12
C PHE A 68 -1.02 11.13 -10.63
N PRO A 69 -1.03 12.24 -11.39
CA PRO A 69 -0.88 12.20 -12.84
C PRO A 69 0.48 11.65 -13.31
N GLU A 70 1.48 11.63 -12.41
CA GLU A 70 2.79 11.03 -12.64
C GLU A 70 2.84 9.50 -12.51
N PHE A 71 1.76 8.86 -12.03
CA PHE A 71 1.72 7.40 -11.85
C PHE A 71 1.35 6.69 -13.15
N GLY A 72 1.92 5.49 -13.30
CA GLY A 72 1.67 4.59 -14.40
C GLY A 72 2.37 3.25 -14.15
N MET A 73 2.61 2.50 -15.22
CA MET A 73 3.31 1.22 -15.13
C MET A 73 4.77 1.42 -14.73
N TYR A 74 5.31 0.56 -13.86
CA TYR A 74 6.71 0.59 -13.47
C TYR A 74 7.32 -0.81 -13.43
N PRO A 75 8.63 -0.95 -13.70
CA PRO A 75 9.29 -2.25 -13.74
C PRO A 75 9.41 -2.85 -12.34
N VAL A 76 9.02 -4.12 -12.23
CA VAL A 76 9.08 -4.95 -11.03
C VAL A 76 9.98 -6.15 -11.31
N ALA A 77 10.75 -6.56 -10.31
CA ALA A 77 11.54 -7.78 -10.41
C ALA A 77 10.59 -9.01 -10.42
N PRO A 78 10.88 -10.05 -11.22
CA PRO A 78 10.11 -11.29 -11.18
C PRO A 78 10.07 -11.88 -9.76
N HIS A 79 8.96 -12.53 -9.39
CA HIS A 79 8.81 -13.09 -8.04
C HIS A 79 9.65 -14.36 -7.85
N SER A 80 10.00 -15.04 -8.95
CA SER A 80 10.84 -16.24 -8.95
C SER A 80 11.81 -16.28 -10.13
N MET A 81 12.82 -17.17 -10.04
CA MET A 81 13.71 -17.45 -11.17
C MET A 81 12.94 -18.09 -12.34
N ASP A 82 11.93 -18.91 -12.03
CA ASP A 82 11.10 -19.56 -13.05
C ASP A 82 10.27 -18.52 -13.80
N ASP A 83 9.69 -17.53 -13.08
CA ASP A 83 8.97 -16.40 -13.69
C ASP A 83 9.89 -15.61 -14.64
N TRP A 84 11.15 -15.41 -14.25
CA TRP A 84 12.13 -14.72 -15.08
C TRP A 84 12.51 -15.52 -16.33
N LEU A 85 12.62 -16.85 -16.22
CA LEU A 85 12.93 -17.72 -17.35
C LEU A 85 11.77 -17.79 -18.35
N ASP A 86 10.53 -17.75 -17.86
CA ASP A 86 9.33 -17.80 -18.69
C ASP A 86 9.03 -16.45 -19.38
N ASP A 87 9.22 -15.32 -18.69
CA ASP A 87 9.13 -13.98 -19.29
C ASP A 87 10.31 -13.07 -18.89
N PRO A 88 11.43 -13.13 -19.63
CA PRO A 88 12.61 -12.31 -19.35
C PRO A 88 12.39 -10.82 -19.65
N LYS A 89 11.25 -10.43 -20.25
CA LYS A 89 10.92 -9.02 -20.51
C LYS A 89 10.52 -8.26 -19.25
N GLY A 90 10.32 -8.98 -18.15
CA GLY A 90 10.11 -8.43 -16.82
C GLY A 90 8.63 -8.16 -16.51
N THR A 91 8.33 -8.10 -15.21
CA THR A 91 6.98 -7.83 -14.70
C THR A 91 6.76 -6.33 -14.60
N LEU A 92 5.55 -5.87 -14.89
CA LEU A 92 5.14 -4.49 -14.65
C LEU A 92 4.17 -4.44 -13.48
N GLY A 93 4.43 -3.54 -12.52
CA GLY A 93 3.44 -3.09 -11.55
C GLY A 93 2.70 -1.87 -12.07
N ASP A 94 1.50 -1.61 -11.54
CA ASP A 94 0.71 -0.42 -11.82
C ASP A 94 0.57 0.40 -10.53
N ALA A 95 1.18 1.59 -10.50
CA ALA A 95 1.20 2.41 -9.29
C ALA A 95 -0.19 2.88 -8.82
N ILE A 96 -1.17 2.97 -9.73
CA ILE A 96 -2.55 3.29 -9.37
C ILE A 96 -3.23 2.06 -8.77
N ASP A 97 -3.04 0.88 -9.36
CA ASP A 97 -3.57 -0.38 -8.85
C ASP A 97 -3.03 -0.68 -7.45
N ASP A 98 -1.71 -0.55 -7.24
CA ASP A 98 -1.09 -0.71 -5.92
C ASP A 98 -1.70 0.22 -4.88
N LEU A 99 -1.92 1.49 -5.24
CA LEU A 99 -2.47 2.48 -4.33
C LEU A 99 -3.92 2.15 -3.96
N VAL A 100 -4.70 1.64 -4.91
CA VAL A 100 -6.07 1.17 -4.73
C VAL A 100 -6.11 -0.02 -3.79
N ASP A 101 -5.24 -1.01 -4.01
CA ASP A 101 -5.23 -2.24 -3.24
C ASP A 101 -4.75 -2.03 -1.80
N ILE A 102 -3.72 -1.21 -1.61
CA ILE A 102 -3.33 -0.75 -0.27
C ILE A 102 -4.52 -0.04 0.40
N TYR A 103 -5.16 0.92 -0.27
CA TYR A 103 -6.29 1.65 0.31
C TYR A 103 -7.47 0.74 0.70
N ARG A 104 -7.79 -0.26 -0.13
CA ARG A 104 -8.85 -1.25 0.14
C ARG A 104 -8.57 -2.04 1.40
N ASP A 105 -7.37 -2.62 1.51
CA ASP A 105 -6.98 -3.44 2.66
C ASP A 105 -6.96 -2.61 3.96
N LEU A 106 -6.48 -1.37 3.90
CA LEU A 106 -6.47 -0.48 5.06
C LEU A 106 -7.88 -0.09 5.51
N MET A 107 -8.78 0.22 4.57
CA MET A 107 -10.17 0.54 4.87
C MET A 107 -10.89 -0.63 5.53
N GLU A 108 -10.64 -1.86 5.05
CA GLU A 108 -11.20 -3.06 5.66
C GLU A 108 -10.72 -3.25 7.10
N GLY A 109 -9.41 -3.19 7.34
CA GLY A 109 -8.85 -3.34 8.68
C GLY A 109 -9.35 -2.28 9.67
N VAL A 110 -9.47 -1.02 9.22
CA VAL A 110 -10.03 0.07 10.03
C VAL A 110 -11.52 -0.13 10.31
N ALA A 111 -12.30 -0.61 9.33
CA ALA A 111 -13.72 -0.93 9.54
C ALA A 111 -13.88 -2.11 10.51
N HIS A 112 -13.07 -3.15 10.36
CA HIS A 112 -13.05 -4.33 11.23
C HIS A 112 -12.68 -3.96 12.66
N ALA A 113 -11.74 -3.03 12.86
CA ALA A 113 -11.44 -2.47 14.18
C ALA A 113 -12.66 -1.81 14.82
N GLY A 114 -13.48 -1.12 14.04
CA GLY A 114 -14.71 -0.46 14.51
C GLY A 114 -15.83 -1.42 14.89
N SER A 115 -15.95 -2.57 14.23
CA SER A 115 -17.00 -3.57 14.52
C SER A 115 -16.58 -4.64 15.52
N SER A 116 -15.30 -5.02 15.53
CA SER A 116 -14.77 -6.21 16.21
C SER A 116 -13.69 -5.89 17.24
N GLY A 117 -13.31 -4.63 17.39
CA GLY A 117 -12.28 -4.16 18.31
C GLY A 117 -10.90 -4.01 17.66
N GLU A 118 -10.07 -3.13 18.23
CA GLU A 118 -8.79 -2.71 17.64
C GLU A 118 -7.83 -3.86 17.37
N ALA A 119 -7.69 -4.80 18.31
CA ALA A 119 -6.81 -5.96 18.14
C ALA A 119 -7.19 -6.81 16.92
N ALA A 120 -8.49 -7.02 16.69
CA ALA A 120 -8.97 -7.79 15.54
C ALA A 120 -8.69 -7.08 14.21
N GLY A 121 -8.87 -5.75 14.16
CA GLY A 121 -8.55 -4.97 12.96
C GLY A 121 -7.05 -4.90 12.67
N ALA A 122 -6.23 -4.71 13.71
CA ALA A 122 -4.77 -4.72 13.56
C ALA A 122 -4.25 -6.10 13.11
N GLU A 123 -4.82 -7.19 13.62
CA GLU A 123 -4.48 -8.55 13.18
C GLU A 123 -4.84 -8.77 11.71
N LEU A 124 -6.03 -8.33 11.28
CA LEU A 124 -6.42 -8.41 9.86
C LEU A 124 -5.44 -7.65 8.96
N LEU A 125 -5.02 -6.44 9.36
CA LEU A 125 -4.03 -5.64 8.61
C LEU A 125 -2.66 -6.32 8.51
N ARG A 126 -2.20 -6.97 9.59
CA ARG A 126 -0.93 -7.71 9.59
C ARG A 126 -0.95 -8.91 8.67
N GLN A 127 -2.06 -9.63 8.65
CA GLN A 127 -2.19 -10.79 7.78
C GLN A 127 -2.26 -10.36 6.31
N SER A 128 -3.09 -9.36 5.97
CA SER A 128 -3.14 -8.83 4.61
C SER A 128 -1.81 -8.21 4.17
N PHE A 129 -1.01 -7.68 5.10
CA PHE A 129 0.34 -7.23 4.78
C PHE A 129 1.22 -8.39 4.32
N ALA A 130 1.12 -9.54 4.99
CA ALA A 130 1.97 -10.70 4.72
C ALA A 130 1.67 -11.38 3.37
N TYR A 131 0.45 -11.23 2.83
CA TYR A 131 0.06 -11.89 1.58
C TYR A 131 -0.35 -10.95 0.43
N HIS A 132 -0.55 -9.64 0.68
CA HIS A 132 -1.09 -8.71 -0.32
C HIS A 132 -0.50 -7.29 -0.21
N TRP A 133 -1.13 -6.35 0.49
CA TRP A 133 -0.74 -4.92 0.45
C TRP A 133 0.71 -4.64 0.85
N GLY A 134 1.37 -5.53 1.59
CA GLY A 134 2.77 -5.37 1.96
C GLY A 134 3.75 -5.49 0.79
N GLU A 135 3.41 -6.23 -0.27
CA GLU A 135 4.21 -6.25 -1.50
C GLU A 135 3.98 -4.96 -2.30
N HIS A 136 2.72 -4.62 -2.57
CA HIS A 136 2.31 -3.38 -3.23
C HIS A 136 2.93 -2.14 -2.57
N ALA A 137 2.92 -2.05 -1.24
CA ALA A 137 3.50 -0.91 -0.50
C ALA A 137 5.01 -0.77 -0.71
N ARG A 138 5.76 -1.89 -0.75
CA ARG A 138 7.22 -1.87 -0.94
C ARG A 138 7.59 -1.52 -2.38
N LEU A 139 6.89 -2.10 -3.35
CA LEU A 139 7.12 -1.82 -4.77
C LEU A 139 6.77 -0.37 -5.11
N LEU A 140 5.61 0.11 -4.63
CA LEU A 140 5.19 1.50 -4.79
C LEU A 140 6.15 2.46 -4.09
N GLN A 141 6.66 2.13 -2.90
CA GLN A 141 7.64 2.96 -2.19
C GLN A 141 8.93 3.16 -3.00
N LEU A 142 9.44 2.09 -3.62
CA LEU A 142 10.60 2.19 -4.51
C LEU A 142 10.29 3.04 -5.75
N HIS A 143 9.08 2.90 -6.33
CA HIS A 143 8.66 3.72 -7.46
C HIS A 143 8.56 5.21 -7.10
N VAL A 144 7.92 5.55 -5.97
CA VAL A 144 7.82 6.92 -5.45
C VAL A 144 9.20 7.50 -5.16
N HIS A 145 10.11 6.72 -4.59
CA HIS A 145 11.49 7.14 -4.36
C HIS A 145 12.18 7.54 -5.68
N ARG A 146 12.01 6.75 -6.75
CA ARG A 146 12.53 7.08 -8.07
C ARG A 146 11.91 8.37 -8.62
N LEU A 147 10.60 8.57 -8.48
CA LEU A 147 9.94 9.81 -8.91
C LEU A 147 10.39 11.07 -8.16
N LEU A 148 10.89 10.92 -6.93
CA LEU A 148 11.41 11.99 -6.09
C LEU A 148 12.88 12.32 -6.36
N TYR A 149 13.71 11.31 -6.62
CA TYR A 149 15.17 11.44 -6.55
C TYR A 149 15.92 10.91 -7.78
N ALA A 150 15.27 10.22 -8.71
CA ALA A 150 15.93 9.89 -9.96
C ALA A 150 16.19 11.20 -10.72
N LEU A 151 17.47 11.44 -11.03
CA LEU A 151 17.89 12.50 -11.92
C LEU A 151 17.29 12.21 -13.30
N GLY A 152 16.40 13.09 -13.75
CA GLY A 152 16.14 13.27 -15.18
C GLY A 152 17.29 14.00 -15.83
#